data_AF-A0A0C9ZZX8-F1
#
_entry.id   AF-A0A0C9ZZX8-F1
#
_cell.length_a   1.000
_cell.length_b   1.000
_cell.length_c   1.000
_cell.angle_alpha   90.00
_cell.angle_beta   90.00
_cell.angle_gamma   90.00
#
_symmetry.space_group_name_H-M   'P 1'
#
loop_
_entity.id
_entity.type
_entity.pdbx_description
1 polymer ?
#
loop_
_entity_poly.entity_id
_entity_poly.type
_entity_poly.pdbx_seq_one_letter_code
_entity_poly.pdbx_strand_id
1 'polypeptide(L)'
;EMVIKQWQEYFLALKKDLANAQGKVCFTSDLWSDQKLRPFMAITAHWIARANKDSMLVLKTALIAFHHIPGNHDGQSLGSMILYLLD
;
A
#
# COMPACT_ATOMS: atom_id res chain seq x y z
N GLU A 1 -11.57 -16.75 -9.63
CA GLU A 1 -10.59 -16.42 -10.70
C GLU A 1 -10.69 -14.98 -11.21
N MET A 2 -11.88 -14.43 -11.50
CA MET A 2 -12.03 -13.05 -12.00
C MET A 2 -11.47 -11.97 -11.07
N VAL A 3 -11.65 -12.10 -9.74
CA VAL A 3 -11.17 -11.11 -8.77
C VAL A 3 -9.64 -10.98 -8.78
N ILE A 4 -8.92 -12.10 -8.86
CA ILE A 4 -7.44 -12.10 -8.90
C ILE A 4 -6.96 -11.41 -10.17
N LYS A 5 -7.57 -11.73 -11.32
CA LYS A 5 -7.23 -11.10 -12.60
C LYS A 5 -7.49 -9.59 -12.56
N GLN A 6 -8.66 -9.17 -12.07
CA GLN A 6 -9.01 -7.75 -11.94
C GLN A 6 -8.04 -7.02 -11.01
N TRP A 7 -7.63 -7.67 -9.92
CA TRP A 7 -6.64 -7.14 -9.00
C TRP A 7 -5.26 -6.97 -9.66
N GLN A 8 -4.80 -7.95 -10.44
CA GLN A 8 -3.53 -7.84 -11.18
C GLN A 8 -3.55 -6.67 -12.18
N GLU A 9 -4.63 -6.52 -12.93
CA GLU A 9 -4.81 -5.41 -13.87
C GLU A 9 -4.84 -4.06 -13.15
N TYR A 10 -5.60 -3.97 -12.05
CA TYR A 10 -5.64 -2.79 -11.18
C TYR A 10 -4.25 -2.46 -10.62
N PHE A 11 -3.51 -3.46 -10.13
CA PHE A 11 -2.21 -3.25 -9.49
C PHE A 11 -1.16 -2.80 -10.51
N LEU A 12 -1.21 -3.30 -11.75
CA LEU A 12 -0.36 -2.81 -12.85
C LEU A 12 -0.65 -1.33 -13.18
N ALA A 13 -1.92 -0.91 -13.17
CA ALA A 13 -2.28 0.50 -13.34
C ALA A 13 -1.80 1.34 -12.16
N LEU A 14 -2.01 0.86 -10.93
CA LEU A 14 -1.59 1.54 -9.70
C LEU A 14 -0.06 1.77 -9.66
N LYS A 15 0.75 0.79 -10.08
CA LYS A 15 2.21 0.98 -10.20
C LYS A 15 2.57 2.15 -11.12
N LYS A 16 1.85 2.31 -12.23
CA LYS A 16 2.03 3.45 -13.15
C LYS A 16 1.58 4.75 -12.49
N ASP A 17 0.47 4.76 -11.76
CA ASP A 17 -0.02 5.95 -11.07
C ASP A 17 0.96 6.44 -10.00
N LEU A 18 1.52 5.51 -9.21
CA LEU A 18 2.53 5.81 -8.18
C LEU A 18 3.83 6.34 -8.80
N ALA A 19 4.29 5.76 -9.92
CA ALA A 19 5.46 6.26 -10.64
C ALA A 19 5.26 7.67 -11.22
N ASN A 20 4.02 8.05 -11.51
CA ASN A 20 3.64 9.38 -12.00
C ASN A 20 3.18 10.35 -10.90
N ALA A 21 3.38 10.00 -9.63
CA ALA A 21 3.02 10.85 -8.50
C ALA A 21 3.67 12.24 -8.63
N GLN A 22 2.91 13.27 -8.28
CA GLN A 22 3.37 14.65 -8.20
C GLN A 22 4.04 14.85 -6.85
N GLY A 23 5.33 14.53 -6.77
CA GLY A 23 6.11 14.61 -5.54
C GLY A 23 6.31 13.25 -4.88
N LYS A 24 6.43 13.23 -3.55
CA LYS A 24 6.72 12.00 -2.80
C LYS A 24 5.46 11.15 -2.61
N VAL A 25 5.64 9.83 -2.68
CA VAL A 25 4.68 8.87 -2.17
C VAL A 25 4.98 8.67 -0.68
N CYS A 26 3.97 8.88 0.16
CA CYS A 26 4.00 8.52 1.57
C CYS A 26 3.21 7.23 1.76
N PHE A 27 3.47 6.48 2.83
CA PHE A 27 2.62 5.36 3.19
C PHE A 27 2.32 5.37 4.69
N THR A 28 1.18 4.80 5.05
CA THR A 28 0.84 4.45 6.42
C THR A 28 0.80 2.94 6.55
N SER A 29 1.22 2.43 7.68
CA SER A 29 1.11 1.02 8.03
C SER A 29 0.16 0.89 9.22
N ASP A 30 -0.97 0.22 9.00
CA ASP A 30 -1.90 -0.13 10.06
C ASP A 30 -1.54 -1.53 10.56
N LEU A 31 -1.34 -1.66 11.87
CA LEU A 31 -0.97 -2.91 12.54
C LEU A 31 -2.02 -3.25 13.57
N TRP A 32 -2.55 -4.46 13.50
CA TRP A 32 -3.52 -4.93 14.48
C TRP A 32 -3.44 -6.45 14.62
N SER A 33 -4.03 -6.96 15.70
CA SER A 33 -4.29 -8.38 15.86
C SER A 33 -5.79 -8.63 15.78
N ASP A 34 -6.19 -9.75 15.18
CA ASP A 34 -7.58 -10.16 15.20
C ASP A 34 -7.99 -10.77 16.56
N GLN A 35 -9.24 -11.22 16.67
CA GLN A 35 -9.77 -11.85 17.89
C GLN A 35 -9.06 -13.13 18.30
N LYS A 36 -8.30 -13.75 17.38
CA LYS A 36 -7.49 -14.95 17.63
C LYS A 36 -6.01 -14.60 17.85
N LEU A 37 -5.71 -13.33 18.09
CA LEU A 37 -4.35 -12.79 18.25
C LEU A 37 -3.44 -13.05 17.04
N ARG A 38 -4.02 -13.17 15.85
CA ARG A 38 -3.25 -13.25 14.61
C ARG A 38 -2.90 -11.84 14.15
N PRO A 39 -1.61 -11.51 13.97
CA PRO A 39 -1.20 -10.17 13.62
C PRO A 39 -1.25 -9.90 12.12
N PHE A 40 -1.74 -8.72 11.76
CA PHE A 40 -1.86 -8.27 10.38
C PHE A 40 -1.24 -6.90 10.20
N MET A 41 -0.72 -6.67 9.00
CA MET A 41 -0.20 -5.39 8.53
C MET A 41 -0.93 -5.01 7.24
N ALA A 42 -1.50 -3.81 7.19
CA ALA A 42 -1.96 -3.18 5.96
C ALA A 42 -1.09 -1.97 5.64
N ILE A 43 -0.65 -1.85 4.39
CA ILE A 43 0.10 -0.68 3.92
C ILE A 43 -0.76 0.08 2.92
N THR A 44 -1.02 1.36 3.21
CA THR A 44 -1.76 2.27 2.32
C THR A 44 -0.81 3.34 1.80
N ALA A 45 -0.66 3.42 0.49
CA ALA A 45 0.06 4.50 -0.17
C ALA A 45 -0.82 5.75 -0.28
N HIS A 46 -0.20 6.92 -0.13
CA HIS A 46 -0.79 8.25 -0.27
C HIS A 46 0.09 9.07 -1.19
N TRP A 47 -0.47 9.64 -2.25
CA TRP A 47 0.29 10.43 -3.22
C TRP A 47 -0.56 11.55 -3.83
N ILE A 48 0.09 12.57 -4.35
CA ILE A 48 -0.59 13.64 -5.08
C ILE A 48 -0.58 13.30 -6.57
N ALA A 49 -1.70 13.48 -7.25
CA ALA A 49 -1.85 13.30 -8.69
C ALA A 49 -2.52 14.53 -9.32
N ARG A 50 -2.47 14.66 -10.66
CA ARG A 50 -3.25 15.67 -11.38
C ARG A 50 -4.60 15.10 -11.79
N ALA A 51 -5.68 15.78 -11.43
CA ALA A 51 -7.01 15.48 -11.94
C ALA A 51 -7.18 16.11 -13.33
N ASN A 52 -6.95 15.32 -14.38
CA ASN A 52 -7.18 15.70 -15.79
C ASN A 52 -6.50 17.04 -16.21
N LYS A 53 -6.96 17.59 -17.35
CA LYS A 53 -6.34 18.73 -18.06
C LYS A 53 -6.25 20.02 -17.23
N ASP A 54 -7.03 20.16 -16.16
CA ASP A 54 -7.17 21.41 -15.40
C ASP A 54 -6.08 21.61 -14.33
N SER A 55 -5.03 20.77 -14.34
CA SER A 55 -3.86 20.88 -13.45
C SER A 55 -4.15 20.84 -11.94
N MET A 56 -5.38 20.52 -11.54
CA MET A 56 -5.76 20.42 -10.13
C MET A 56 -5.04 19.25 -9.46
N LEU A 57 -4.39 19.53 -8.32
CA LEU A 57 -3.75 18.50 -7.51
C LEU A 57 -4.79 17.81 -6.63
N VAL A 58 -4.77 16.48 -6.63
CA VAL A 58 -5.66 15.65 -5.81
C VAL A 58 -4.84 14.66 -5.00
N LEU A 59 -5.19 14.51 -3.72
CA LEU A 59 -4.67 13.43 -2.90
C LEU A 59 -5.36 12.12 -3.31
N LYS A 60 -4.54 11.12 -3.60
CA LYS A 60 -4.93 9.76 -3.94
C LYS A 60 -4.41 8.81 -2.88
N THR A 61 -5.17 7.76 -2.62
CA THR A 61 -4.82 6.72 -1.67
C THR A 61 -5.14 5.34 -2.25
N ALA A 62 -4.34 4.33 -1.90
CA ALA A 62 -4.59 2.95 -2.29
C ALA A 62 -3.94 1.97 -1.31
N LEU A 63 -4.65 0.89 -0.99
CA LEU A 63 -4.09 -0.25 -0.27
C LEU A 63 -3.13 -1.00 -1.20
N ILE A 64 -1.86 -1.08 -0.81
CA ILE A 64 -0.80 -1.70 -1.63
C ILE A 64 -0.33 -3.05 -1.07
N ALA A 65 -0.53 -3.29 0.23
CA ALA A 65 -0.26 -4.58 0.86
C ALA A 65 -1.24 -4.87 1.99
N PHE A 66 -1.58 -6.15 2.15
CA PHE A 66 -2.28 -6.68 3.32
C PHE A 66 -1.67 -8.05 3.62
N HIS A 67 -1.07 -8.23 4.79
CA HIS A 67 -0.29 -9.43 5.09
C HIS A 67 -0.50 -9.89 6.53
N HIS A 68 -0.51 -11.21 6.72
CA HIS A 68 -0.40 -11.82 8.04
C HIS A 68 1.07 -11.89 8.44
N ILE A 69 1.45 -11.31 9.58
CA ILE A 69 2.85 -11.07 9.96
C ILE A 69 3.22 -11.79 11.27
N PRO A 70 3.26 -13.13 11.29
CA PRO A 70 3.59 -13.87 12.51
C PRO A 70 5.03 -13.61 12.95
N GLY A 71 5.31 -13.77 14.24
CA GLY A 71 6.64 -13.59 14.82
C GLY A 71 6.76 -12.32 15.67
N ASN A 72 7.99 -11.80 15.79
CA ASN A 72 8.30 -10.64 16.63
C ASN A 72 7.92 -9.33 15.94
N HIS A 73 7.37 -8.37 16.69
CA HIS A 73 6.97 -7.05 16.20
C HIS A 73 7.83 -5.91 16.78
N ASP A 74 9.13 -6.16 16.97
CA ASP A 74 10.08 -5.09 17.23
C ASP A 74 10.29 -4.20 15.99
N GLY A 75 10.89 -3.02 16.19
CA GLY A 75 11.07 -2.05 15.11
C GLY A 75 11.89 -2.58 13.92
N GLN A 76 12.87 -3.46 14.18
CA GLN A 76 13.70 -4.06 13.13
C GLN A 76 12.89 -5.06 12.30
N SER A 77 12.12 -5.92 12.94
CA SER A 77 11.29 -6.93 12.30
C SER A 77 10.17 -6.28 11.47
N LEU A 78 9.50 -5.28 12.02
CA LEU A 78 8.47 -4.51 11.31
C LEU A 78 9.06 -3.73 10.13
N GLY A 79 10.21 -3.07 10.31
CA GLY A 79 10.90 -2.36 9.23
C GLY A 79 11.29 -3.29 8.08
N SER A 80 11.83 -4.46 8.40
CA SER A 80 12.19 -5.48 7.40
C SER A 80 10.97 -6.01 6.65
N MET A 81 9.86 -6.23 7.35
CA MET A 81 8.60 -6.65 6.74
C MET A 81 8.03 -5.59 5.79
N ILE A 82 8.08 -4.30 6.18
CA ILE A 82 7.65 -3.20 5.33
C ILE A 82 8.48 -3.16 4.05
N LEU A 83 9.81 -3.26 4.14
CA LEU A 83 10.68 -3.29 2.95
C LEU A 83 10.34 -4.48 2.04
N TYR A 84 10.20 -5.68 2.60
CA TYR A 84 9.82 -6.87 1.85
C TYR A 84 8.47 -6.74 1.11
N LEU A 85 7.50 -6.04 1.71
CA LEU A 85 6.18 -5.82 1.09
C LEU A 85 6.16 -4.70 0.05
N LEU A 86 7.17 -3.83 0.04
CA LEU A 86 7.28 -2.69 -0.88
C LEU A 86 8.17 -2.96 -2.10
N ASP A 87 9.11 -3.90 -2.00
CA ASP A 87 9.95 -4.38 -3.10
C ASP A 87 9.14 -5.15 -4.17
#